data_AF-A0A0V1M0P4-F1
#
_entry.id   AF-A0A0V1M0P4-F1
#
_cell.length_a   1.000
_cell.length_b   1.000
_cell.length_c   1.000
_cell.angle_alpha   90.00
_cell.angle_beta   90.00
_cell.angle_gamma   90.00
#
_symmetry.space_group_name_H-M   'P 1'
#
loop_
_entity.id
_entity.type
_entity.pdbx_description
1 polymer ?
#
loop_
_entity_poly.entity_id
_entity_poly.type
_entity_poly.pdbx_seq_one_letter_code
_entity_poly.pdbx_strand_id
1 'polypeptide(L)'
;MEKRAVLTKRSAEETKPIPAIYDEEASAASAEPSTSGYFPPFKRVKSAMYGHRAKRFPKLPNHRRDLQIPVPFRTTKAGDNFFIVAECIEAHTGICDGYQH
;
A
#
# COMPACT_ATOMS: atom_id res chain seq x y z
N MET A 1 30.26 -16.59 -10.20
CA MET A 1 30.24 -15.87 -8.90
C MET A 1 30.30 -14.35 -9.07
N GLU A 2 31.01 -13.82 -10.07
CA GLU A 2 31.17 -12.36 -10.29
C GLU A 2 29.86 -11.56 -10.38
N LYS A 3 28.84 -12.05 -11.09
CA LYS A 3 27.56 -11.32 -11.25
C LYS A 3 26.88 -11.01 -9.92
N ARG A 4 27.02 -11.89 -8.90
CA ARG A 4 26.47 -11.64 -7.57
C ARG A 4 27.24 -10.54 -6.85
N ALA A 5 28.57 -10.56 -6.90
CA ALA A 5 29.41 -9.54 -6.28
C ALA A 5 29.19 -8.14 -6.86
N VAL A 6 28.96 -8.04 -8.18
CA VAL A 6 28.62 -6.76 -8.84
C VAL A 6 27.27 -6.23 -8.39
N LEU A 7 26.24 -7.09 -8.30
CA LEU A 7 24.92 -6.70 -7.83
C LEU A 7 24.95 -6.24 -6.37
N THR A 8 25.70 -6.92 -5.49
CA THR A 8 25.82 -6.53 -4.07
C THR A 8 26.46 -5.16 -3.90
N LYS A 9 27.49 -4.83 -4.71
CA LYS A 9 28.13 -3.51 -4.69
C LYS A 9 27.17 -2.41 -5.15
N ARG A 10 26.47 -2.61 -6.28
CA ARG A 10 25.46 -1.65 -6.76
C ARG A 10 24.34 -1.42 -5.74
N SER A 11 23.85 -2.49 -5.09
CA SER A 11 22.80 -2.35 -4.06
C SER A 11 23.27 -1.62 -2.80
N ALA A 12 24.57 -1.62 -2.51
CA ALA A 12 25.13 -0.89 -1.37
C ALA A 12 25.36 0.60 -1.68
N GLU A 13 25.60 0.95 -2.94
CA GLU A 13 25.79 2.33 -3.41
C GLU A 13 24.46 3.03 -3.70
N GLU A 14 23.45 2.26 -4.13
CA GLU A 14 22.12 2.77 -4.44
C GLU A 14 21.35 3.11 -3.16
N THR A 15 21.30 4.40 -2.84
CA THR A 15 20.60 4.94 -1.67
C THR A 15 19.22 5.52 -2.02
N LYS A 16 18.93 5.66 -3.32
CA LYS A 16 17.66 6.22 -3.78
C LYS A 16 16.54 5.21 -3.52
N PRO A 17 15.32 5.68 -3.20
CA PRO A 17 14.18 4.79 -3.08
C PRO A 17 13.84 4.18 -4.46
N ILE A 18 13.29 2.96 -4.47
CA ILE A 18 12.93 2.20 -5.68
C ILE A 18 12.18 3.05 -6.74
N PRO A 19 11.19 3.89 -6.38
CA PRO A 19 10.53 4.74 -7.36
C PRO A 19 11.46 5.73 -8.08
N ALA A 20 12.45 6.29 -7.38
CA ALA A 20 13.39 7.24 -7.94
C ALA A 20 14.41 6.56 -8.87
N ILE A 21 14.88 5.36 -8.49
CA ILE A 21 15.75 4.53 -9.34
C ILE A 21 15.02 4.21 -10.65
N TYR A 22 13.76 3.76 -10.57
CA TYR A 22 12.98 3.41 -11.75
C TYR A 22 12.74 4.63 -12.65
N ASP A 23 12.39 5.79 -12.09
CA ASP A 23 12.16 6.99 -12.89
C ASP A 23 13.44 7.44 -13.62
N GLU A 24 14.61 7.30 -12.99
CA GLU A 24 15.91 7.59 -13.61
C GLU A 24 16.27 6.60 -14.72
N GLU A 25 16.20 5.29 -14.44
CA GLU A 25 16.51 4.25 -15.42
C GLU A 25 15.51 4.26 -16.58
N ALA A 26 14.22 4.44 -16.31
CA ALA A 26 13.21 4.57 -17.35
C ALA A 26 13.40 5.83 -18.19
N SER A 27 13.82 6.96 -17.58
CA SER A 27 14.12 8.18 -18.32
C SER A 27 15.33 8.00 -19.22
N ALA A 28 16.41 7.39 -18.73
CA ALA A 28 17.59 7.07 -19.52
C ALA A 28 17.26 6.11 -20.68
N ALA A 29 16.51 5.04 -20.42
CA ALA A 29 16.04 4.11 -21.46
C ALA A 29 15.07 4.77 -22.44
N SER A 30 14.31 5.78 -22.00
CA SER A 30 13.36 6.49 -22.86
C SER A 30 14.02 7.45 -23.85
N ALA A 31 15.20 7.97 -23.51
CA ALA A 31 15.97 8.86 -24.36
C ALA A 31 16.58 8.12 -25.58
N GLU A 32 16.78 6.81 -25.44
CA GLU A 32 17.27 5.95 -26.51
C GLU A 32 16.12 5.53 -27.45
N PRO A 33 16.16 5.88 -28.75
CA PRO A 33 15.06 5.61 -29.69
C PRO A 33 14.67 4.14 -29.76
N SER A 34 15.65 3.23 -29.68
CA SER A 34 15.47 1.78 -29.71
C SER A 34 14.67 1.26 -28.52
N THR A 35 14.74 1.93 -27.37
CA THR A 35 14.11 1.49 -26.11
C THR A 35 12.98 2.38 -25.62
N SER A 36 12.77 3.52 -26.27
CA SER A 36 11.78 4.55 -25.89
C SER A 36 10.35 4.06 -25.70
N GLY A 37 9.94 3.01 -26.43
CA GLY A 37 8.61 2.42 -26.33
C GLY A 37 8.42 1.40 -25.20
N TYR A 38 9.49 0.83 -24.64
CA TYR A 38 9.40 -0.29 -23.69
C TYR A 38 9.31 0.16 -22.23
N PHE A 39 9.83 1.35 -21.90
CA PHE A 39 9.90 1.85 -20.53
C PHE A 39 8.98 3.06 -20.32
N PRO A 40 7.69 2.84 -20.01
CA PRO A 40 6.80 3.94 -19.68
C PRO A 40 7.18 4.56 -18.32
N PRO A 41 7.06 5.89 -18.17
CA PRO A 41 7.36 6.55 -16.90
C PRO A 41 6.43 6.05 -15.78
N PHE A 42 6.95 5.94 -14.55
CA PHE A 42 6.22 5.34 -13.43
C PHE A 42 4.90 6.06 -13.13
N LYS A 43 4.86 7.38 -13.30
CA LYS A 43 3.64 8.19 -13.16
C LYS A 43 2.52 7.73 -14.12
N ARG A 44 2.87 7.38 -15.36
CA ARG A 44 1.91 6.88 -16.36
C ARG A 44 1.40 5.50 -16.01
N VAL A 45 2.29 4.60 -15.58
CA VAL A 45 1.93 3.25 -15.09
C VAL A 45 0.98 3.36 -13.90
N LYS A 46 1.31 4.17 -12.89
CA LYS A 46 0.46 4.41 -11.72
C LYS A 46 -0.89 5.00 -12.11
N SER A 47 -0.92 5.99 -12.99
CA SER A 47 -2.17 6.60 -13.45
C SER A 47 -3.07 5.59 -14.17
N ALA A 48 -2.49 4.74 -15.03
CA ALA A 48 -3.25 3.70 -15.71
C ALA A 48 -3.78 2.63 -14.73
N MET A 49 -2.93 2.12 -13.84
CA MET A 49 -3.30 1.10 -12.86
C MET A 49 -4.34 1.59 -11.84
N TYR A 50 -4.06 2.73 -11.22
CA TYR A 50 -4.86 3.24 -10.11
C TYR A 50 -5.99 4.17 -10.57
N GLY A 51 -5.94 4.75 -11.77
CA GLY A 51 -7.00 5.60 -12.30
C GLY A 51 -8.30 4.83 -12.54
N HIS A 52 -8.24 3.65 -13.15
CA HIS A 52 -9.43 2.79 -13.28
C HIS A 52 -9.89 2.27 -11.91
N ARG A 53 -8.95 1.96 -11.01
CA ARG A 53 -9.27 1.46 -9.67
C ARG A 53 -10.00 2.52 -8.83
N ALA A 54 -9.55 3.77 -8.90
CA ALA A 54 -10.17 4.90 -8.20
C ALA A 54 -11.59 5.22 -8.71
N LYS A 55 -11.93 4.83 -9.95
CA LYS A 55 -13.31 4.91 -10.47
C LYS A 55 -14.21 3.81 -9.92
N ARG A 56 -13.65 2.60 -9.68
CA ARG A 56 -14.41 1.45 -9.15
C ARG A 56 -14.56 1.48 -7.64
N PHE A 57 -13.54 1.96 -6.94
CA PHE A 57 -13.53 2.00 -5.48
C PHE A 57 -13.61 3.45 -5.02
N PRO A 58 -14.72 3.88 -4.40
CA PRO A 58 -14.84 5.23 -3.87
C PRO A 58 -13.74 5.47 -2.83
N LYS A 59 -13.34 6.73 -2.68
CA LYS A 59 -12.40 7.11 -1.63
C LYS A 59 -12.97 6.72 -0.28
N LEU A 60 -12.11 6.19 0.60
CA LEU A 60 -12.51 5.90 1.96
C LEU A 60 -12.96 7.21 2.64
N PRO A 61 -14.03 7.15 3.46
CA PRO A 61 -14.41 8.25 4.32
C PRO A 61 -13.24 8.80 5.13
N ASN A 62 -13.20 10.13 5.29
CA ASN A 62 -12.11 10.80 6.01
C ASN A 62 -12.13 10.51 7.52
N HIS A 63 -13.31 10.19 8.06
CA HIS A 63 -13.46 9.90 9.48
C HIS A 63 -13.80 8.43 9.73
N ARG A 64 -13.20 7.88 10.79
CA ARG A 64 -13.38 6.48 11.17
C ARG A 64 -14.84 6.13 11.49
N ARG A 65 -15.61 7.07 12.04
CA ARG A 65 -17.05 6.91 12.33
C ARG A 65 -17.92 6.72 11.09
N ASP A 66 -17.41 7.15 9.94
CA ASP A 66 -18.10 7.01 8.66
C ASP A 66 -17.76 5.67 7.97
N LEU A 67 -16.73 4.95 8.46
CA LEU A 67 -16.40 3.59 8.03
C LEU A 67 -17.33 2.59 8.72
N GLN A 68 -18.61 2.61 8.37
CA GLN A 68 -19.58 1.64 8.88
C GLN A 68 -19.63 0.39 8.00
N ILE A 69 -19.53 -0.79 8.62
CA ILE A 69 -19.83 -2.04 7.91
C ILE A 69 -21.33 -2.07 7.60
N PRO A 70 -21.77 -2.33 6.35
CA PRO A 70 -23.19 -2.48 6.07
C PRO A 70 -23.78 -3.64 6.88
N VAL A 71 -25.02 -3.48 7.37
CA VAL A 71 -25.71 -4.45 8.25
C VAL A 71 -25.60 -5.91 7.78
N PRO A 72 -25.75 -6.24 6.48
CA PRO A 72 -25.62 -7.63 6.01
C PRO A 72 -24.23 -8.26 6.23
N PHE A 73 -23.20 -7.45 6.41
CA PHE A 73 -21.81 -7.87 6.62
C PHE A 73 -21.35 -7.66 8.06
N ARG A 74 -22.23 -7.18 8.96
CA ARG A 74 -21.88 -7.00 10.37
C ARG A 74 -21.80 -8.31 11.12
N THR A 75 -22.28 -9.42 10.58
CA THR A 75 -22.34 -10.69 11.30
C THR A 75 -21.43 -11.73 10.64
N THR A 76 -20.60 -12.37 11.45
CA THR A 76 -19.77 -13.50 11.05
C THR A 76 -20.64 -14.72 10.74
N LYS A 77 -20.05 -15.74 10.11
CA LYS A 77 -20.74 -17.02 9.86
C LYS A 77 -21.16 -17.74 11.16
N ALA A 78 -20.54 -17.42 12.29
CA ALA A 78 -20.87 -17.97 13.60
C ALA A 78 -22.00 -17.21 14.32
N GLY A 79 -22.48 -16.09 13.76
CA GLY A 79 -23.53 -15.27 14.37
C GLY A 79 -23.02 -14.08 15.20
N ASP A 80 -21.69 -13.95 15.36
CA ASP A 80 -21.09 -12.86 16.13
C ASP A 80 -20.94 -11.58 15.30
N ASN A 81 -20.98 -10.40 15.94
CA ASN A 81 -20.77 -9.12 15.25
C ASN A 81 -19.29 -8.85 14.92
N PHE A 82 -19.02 -8.31 13.74
CA PHE A 82 -17.74 -7.74 13.34
C PHE A 82 -17.59 -6.35 13.95
N PHE A 83 -16.71 -6.22 14.94
CA PHE A 83 -16.34 -4.92 15.49
C PHE A 83 -15.28 -4.26 14.60
N ILE A 84 -15.57 -3.08 14.04
CA ILE A 84 -14.51 -2.19 13.58
C ILE A 84 -13.91 -1.55 14.82
N VAL A 85 -12.57 -1.50 14.88
CA VAL A 85 -11.68 -1.10 15.99
C VAL A 85 -12.06 0.22 16.73
N ALA A 86 -13.08 0.97 16.31
CA ALA A 86 -13.71 2.02 17.10
C ALA A 86 -14.57 1.46 18.25
N GLU A 87 -15.40 0.44 18.00
CA GLU A 87 -16.21 -0.21 19.04
C GLU A 87 -15.36 -1.08 19.97
N CYS A 88 -14.19 -1.56 19.52
CA CYS A 88 -13.25 -2.26 20.40
C CYS A 88 -12.73 -1.36 21.54
N ILE A 89 -12.61 -0.05 21.33
CA ILE A 89 -12.08 0.85 22.39
C ILE A 89 -13.14 1.01 23.48
N GLU A 90 -14.41 1.16 23.12
CA GLU A 90 -15.50 1.31 24.09
C GLU A 90 -15.83 -0.01 24.80
N ALA A 91 -15.73 -1.15 24.12
CA ALA A 91 -15.92 -2.46 24.72
C ALA A 91 -14.78 -2.88 25.67
N HIS A 92 -13.55 -2.38 25.46
CA HIS A 92 -12.38 -2.75 26.27
C HIS A 92 -11.95 -1.73 27.33
N THR A 93 -12.68 -0.63 27.53
CA THR A 93 -12.45 0.26 28.69
C THR A 93 -13.09 -0.21 30.00
N GLY A 94 -13.49 -1.48 30.09
CA GLY A 94 -13.90 -2.16 31.32
C GLY A 94 -12.79 -3.03 31.91
N ILE A 95 -11.93 -2.41 32.72
CA ILE A 95 -11.21 -2.99 33.87
C ILE A 95 -10.01 -3.91 33.54
N CYS A 96 -8.85 -3.28 33.38
CA CYS A 96 -7.57 -3.85 33.80
C CYS A 96 -7.47 -3.79 35.33
N ASP A 97 -7.99 -4.79 36.05
CA ASP A 97 -7.63 -5.01 37.46
C ASP A 97 -6.60 -6.13 37.53
N GLY A 98 -5.41 -5.80 38.07
CA GLY A 98 -4.39 -6.80 38.40
C GLY A 98 -2.96 -6.48 38.00
N TYR A 99 -2.49 -5.23 38.15
CA TYR A 99 -1.05 -5.00 38.32
C TYR A 99 -0.72 -5.08 39.81
N GLN A 100 -0.23 -6.25 40.19
CA GLN A 100 0.19 -6.62 41.53
C GLN A 100 1.55 -5.98 41.84
N HIS A 101 1.68 -5.38 43.03
CA HIS A 101 2.95 -5.16 43.70
C HIS A 101 2.87 -5.66 45.14
#